data_AF-A0A2E0VJQ8-F1
#
_entry.id   AF-A0A2E0VJQ8-F1
#
_cell.length_a   1.000
_cell.length_b   1.000
_cell.length_c   1.000
_cell.angle_alpha   90.00
_cell.angle_beta   90.00
_cell.angle_gamma   90.00
#
_symmetry.space_group_name_H-M   'P 1'
#
loop_
_entity.id
_entity.type
_entity.pdbx_description
1 polymer ?
#
loop_
_entity_poly.entity_id
_entity_poly.type
_entity_poly.pdbx_seq_one_letter_code
_entity_poly.pdbx_strand_id
1 'polypeptide(L)'
;MKDALTWIGGLVLAVAVVGGIAFGALWLKLQVMRTYGTELESVKTDIYRENKSYVEGTVRDLREMQVEYTKAGEDHKSALRSLILHRANELDWDRLPSDVRDFLEDLKDA
;
A
#
# COMPACT_ATOMS: atom_id res chain seq x y z
N MET A 1 -21.56 31.80 -54.36
CA MET A 1 -20.68 32.44 -53.33
C MET A 1 -21.31 32.45 -51.95
N LYS A 2 -22.61 32.80 -51.79
CA LYS A 2 -23.29 32.83 -50.49
C LYS A 2 -23.42 31.43 -49.86
N ASP A 3 -23.70 30.40 -50.65
CA ASP A 3 -23.82 29.01 -50.16
C ASP A 3 -22.48 28.42 -49.71
N ALA A 4 -21.37 28.81 -50.34
CA ALA A 4 -20.04 28.40 -49.92
C ALA A 4 -19.64 29.05 -48.58
N LEU A 5 -20.02 30.32 -48.38
CA LEU A 5 -19.73 31.06 -47.16
C LEU A 5 -20.52 30.53 -45.94
N THR A 6 -21.78 30.12 -46.14
CA THR A 6 -22.59 29.51 -45.07
C THR A 6 -22.08 28.13 -44.68
N TRP A 7 -21.62 27.32 -45.64
CA TRP A 7 -20.98 26.04 -45.35
C TRP A 7 -19.65 26.18 -44.60
N ILE A 8 -18.79 27.12 -45.00
CA ILE A 8 -17.54 27.39 -44.29
C ILE A 8 -17.82 27.91 -42.87
N GLY A 9 -18.78 28.82 -42.71
CA GLY A 9 -19.19 29.32 -41.39
C GLY A 9 -19.73 28.21 -40.49
N GLY A 10 -20.56 27.30 -41.03
CA GLY A 10 -21.08 26.15 -40.30
C GLY A 10 -19.99 25.16 -39.87
N LEU A 11 -18.99 24.92 -40.73
CA LEU A 11 -17.88 24.03 -40.43
C LEU A 11 -16.96 24.60 -39.34
N VAL A 12 -16.65 25.91 -39.40
CA VAL A 12 -15.87 26.59 -38.36
C VAL A 12 -16.60 26.55 -37.02
N LEU A 13 -17.92 26.78 -37.01
CA LEU A 13 -18.73 26.69 -35.80
C LEU A 13 -18.72 25.26 -35.22
N ALA A 14 -18.86 24.24 -36.07
CA ALA A 14 -18.82 22.84 -35.64
C ALA A 14 -17.47 22.48 -35.01
N VAL A 15 -16.36 22.90 -35.62
CA VAL A 15 -15.01 22.69 -35.07
C VAL A 15 -14.84 23.42 -33.74
N ALA A 16 -15.34 24.65 -33.61
CA ALA A 16 -15.27 25.41 -32.37
C ALA A 16 -16.07 24.75 -31.24
N VAL A 17 -17.26 24.21 -31.55
CA VAL A 17 -18.09 23.48 -30.58
C VAL A 17 -17.41 22.19 -30.13
N VAL A 18 -16.91 21.39 -31.06
CA VAL A 18 -16.17 20.15 -30.73
C VAL A 18 -14.92 20.45 -29.92
N GLY A 19 -14.17 21.50 -30.29
CA GLY A 19 -13.01 21.96 -29.55
C GLY A 19 -13.36 22.42 -28.13
N GLY A 20 -14.45 23.17 -27.97
CA GLY A 20 -14.96 23.60 -26.67
C GLY A 20 -15.39 22.44 -25.77
N ILE A 21 -16.05 21.43 -26.33
CA ILE A 21 -16.44 20.21 -25.60
C ILE A 21 -15.20 19.42 -25.18
N ALA A 22 -14.24 19.22 -26.09
CA ALA A 22 -12.99 18.51 -25.77
C ALA A 22 -12.19 19.24 -24.68
N PHE A 23 -12.13 20.58 -24.75
CA PHE A 23 -11.49 21.41 -23.73
C PHE A 23 -12.20 21.30 -22.37
N GLY A 24 -13.53 21.38 -22.35
CA GLY A 24 -14.32 21.22 -21.13
C GLY A 24 -14.13 19.85 -20.48
N ALA A 25 -14.12 18.78 -21.28
CA ALA A 25 -13.87 17.41 -20.80
C ALA A 25 -12.46 17.26 -20.19
N LEU A 26 -11.43 17.83 -20.83
CA LEU A 26 -10.05 17.84 -20.31
C LEU A 26 -9.95 18.64 -19.01
N TRP A 27 -10.60 19.79 -18.94
CA TRP A 27 -10.62 20.63 -17.74
C TRP A 27 -11.29 19.92 -16.56
N LEU A 28 -12.44 19.27 -16.78
CA LEU A 28 -13.11 18.46 -15.75
C LEU A 28 -12.24 17.31 -15.29
N LYS A 29 -11.58 16.60 -16.21
CA LYS A 29 -10.65 15.52 -15.88
C LYS A 29 -9.50 16.02 -14.99
N LEU A 30 -8.93 17.19 -15.29
CA LEU A 30 -7.87 17.80 -14.49
C LEU A 30 -8.36 18.18 -13.07
N GLN A 31 -9.58 18.72 -12.95
CA GLN A 31 -10.16 19.04 -11.64
C GLN A 31 -10.38 17.79 -10.79
N VAL A 32 -10.94 16.73 -11.38
CA VAL A 32 -11.14 15.44 -10.71
C VAL A 32 -9.79 14.86 -10.27
N MET A 33 -8.78 14.81 -11.15
CA MET A 33 -7.46 14.28 -10.78
C MET A 33 -6.77 15.11 -9.70
N ARG A 34 -6.96 16.44 -9.66
CA ARG A 34 -6.35 17.28 -8.62
C ARG A 34 -6.94 16.99 -7.23
N THR A 35 -8.26 16.84 -7.15
CA THR A 35 -8.95 16.58 -5.87
C THR A 35 -8.73 15.14 -5.41
N TYR A 36 -9.02 14.17 -6.27
CA TYR A 36 -8.96 12.75 -5.91
C TYR A 36 -7.54 12.16 -6.01
N GLY A 37 -6.65 12.75 -6.81
CA GLY A 37 -5.27 12.27 -6.92
C GLY A 37 -4.50 12.42 -5.62
N THR A 38 -4.72 13.53 -4.90
CA THR A 38 -4.11 13.76 -3.58
C THR A 38 -4.60 12.74 -2.56
N GLU A 39 -5.90 12.44 -2.56
CA GLU A 39 -6.52 11.46 -1.66
C GLU A 39 -6.03 10.03 -1.95
N LEU A 40 -5.86 9.68 -3.24
CA LEU A 40 -5.29 8.38 -3.61
C LEU A 40 -3.83 8.26 -3.18
N GLU A 41 -3.05 9.34 -3.22
CA GLU A 41 -1.66 9.34 -2.76
C GLU A 41 -1.55 9.29 -1.23
N SER A 42 -2.42 9.99 -0.51
CA SER A 42 -2.47 9.91 0.95
C SER A 42 -2.86 8.50 1.41
N VAL A 43 -3.89 7.89 0.81
CA VAL A 43 -4.31 6.51 1.12
C VAL A 43 -3.18 5.52 0.86
N LYS A 44 -2.45 5.64 -0.25
CA LYS A 44 -1.27 4.79 -0.52
C LYS A 44 -0.20 4.95 0.55
N THR A 45 0.07 6.19 0.96
CA THR A 45 1.05 6.50 1.99
C THR A 45 0.62 5.94 3.35
N ASP A 46 -0.65 6.06 3.69
CA ASP A 46 -1.18 5.59 4.97
C ASP A 46 -1.22 4.07 5.04
N ILE A 47 -1.65 3.38 3.97
CA ILE A 47 -1.55 1.92 3.84
C ILE A 47 -0.09 1.47 3.96
N TYR A 48 0.84 2.18 3.34
CA TYR A 48 2.26 1.87 3.46
C TYR A 48 2.77 2.03 4.90
N ARG A 49 2.42 3.15 5.56
CA ARG A 49 2.79 3.40 6.96
C ARG A 49 2.19 2.39 7.91
N GLU A 50 0.93 2.02 7.70
CA GLU A 50 0.21 1.02 8.49
C GLU A 50 0.88 -0.34 8.35
N ASN A 51 1.13 -0.79 7.12
CA ASN A 51 1.84 -2.05 6.86
C ASN A 51 3.24 -2.06 7.48
N LYS A 52 3.99 -0.95 7.33
CA LYS A 52 5.31 -0.81 7.94
C LYS A 52 5.23 -0.90 9.47
N SER A 53 4.29 -0.19 10.08
CA SER A 53 4.09 -0.18 11.53
C SER A 53 3.66 -1.56 12.05
N TYR A 54 2.83 -2.28 11.29
CA TYR A 54 2.45 -3.66 11.58
C TYR A 54 3.67 -4.58 11.61
N VAL A 55 4.52 -4.53 10.57
CA VAL A 55 5.74 -5.35 10.51
C VAL A 55 6.69 -5.00 11.66
N GLU A 56 6.96 -3.72 11.89
CA GLU A 56 7.85 -3.26 12.97
C GLU A 56 7.32 -3.65 14.35
N GLY A 57 6.01 -3.55 14.57
CA GLY A 57 5.34 -3.98 15.80
C GLY A 57 5.50 -5.48 16.03
N THR A 58 5.18 -6.30 15.04
CA THR A 58 5.30 -7.75 15.15
C THR A 58 6.74 -8.19 15.36
N VAL A 59 7.73 -7.56 14.71
CA VAL A 59 9.16 -7.83 14.95
C VAL A 59 9.55 -7.49 16.39
N ARG A 60 9.08 -6.37 16.93
CA ARG A 60 9.33 -6.00 18.34
C ARG A 60 8.74 -7.04 19.28
N ASP A 61 7.51 -7.47 19.03
CA ASP A 61 6.83 -8.47 19.86
C ASP A 61 7.57 -9.82 19.81
N LEU A 62 8.05 -10.24 18.63
CA LEU A 62 8.87 -11.46 18.49
C LEU A 62 10.18 -11.38 19.29
N ARG A 63 10.82 -10.21 19.31
CA ARG A 63 12.03 -9.98 20.13
C ARG A 63 11.72 -9.99 21.63
N GLU A 64 10.58 -9.45 22.05
CA GLU A 64 10.15 -9.53 23.44
C GLU A 64 9.92 -10.99 23.86
N MET A 65 9.20 -11.75 23.04
CA MET A 65 8.99 -13.19 23.28
C MET A 65 10.30 -13.99 23.24
N GLN A 66 11.29 -13.60 22.43
CA GLN A 66 12.63 -14.21 22.45
C GLN A 66 13.32 -14.02 23.81
N VAL A 67 13.24 -12.82 24.38
CA VAL A 67 13.78 -12.53 25.70
C VAL A 67 13.05 -13.33 26.78
N GLU A 68 11.72 -13.44 26.69
CA GLU A 68 10.90 -14.26 27.60
C GLU A 68 11.25 -15.74 27.48
N TYR A 69 11.38 -16.27 26.27
CA TYR A 69 11.78 -17.66 26.01
C TYR A 69 13.14 -17.99 26.62
N THR A 70 14.09 -17.05 26.52
CA THR A 70 15.43 -17.22 27.10
C THR A 70 15.40 -17.26 28.63
N LYS A 71 14.50 -16.49 29.26
CA LYS A 71 14.35 -16.40 30.72
C LYS A 71 13.42 -17.48 31.30
N ALA A 72 12.56 -18.08 30.49
CA ALA A 72 11.58 -19.06 30.92
C ALA A 72 12.23 -20.38 31.35
N GLY A 73 11.66 -21.02 32.38
CA GLY A 73 11.96 -22.41 32.72
C GLY A 73 11.48 -23.38 31.63
N GLU A 74 12.01 -24.61 31.62
CA GLU A 74 11.69 -25.60 30.57
C GLU A 74 10.17 -25.86 30.41
N ASP A 75 9.42 -25.84 31.51
CA ASP A 75 7.97 -26.04 31.52
C ASP A 75 7.19 -24.98 30.70
N HIS A 76 7.71 -23.75 30.61
CA HIS A 76 7.06 -22.65 29.90
C HIS A 76 7.61 -22.43 28.49
N LYS A 77 8.81 -22.97 28.19
CA LYS A 77 9.43 -22.85 26.87
C LYS A 77 8.61 -23.53 25.77
N SER A 78 7.99 -24.67 26.04
CA SER A 78 7.20 -25.39 25.02
C SER A 78 5.98 -24.58 24.52
N ALA A 79 5.28 -23.94 25.46
CA ALA A 79 4.14 -23.08 25.16
C ALA A 79 4.58 -21.80 24.45
N LEU A 80 5.65 -21.14 24.93
CA LEU A 80 6.22 -19.96 24.29
C LEU A 80 6.70 -20.25 22.87
N ARG A 81 7.36 -21.38 22.65
CA ARG A 81 7.77 -21.83 21.31
C ARG A 81 6.58 -21.89 20.35
N SER A 82 5.49 -22.52 20.78
CA SER A 82 4.30 -22.65 19.93
C SER A 82 3.67 -21.29 19.61
N LEU A 83 3.63 -20.38 20.59
CA LEU A 83 3.13 -19.02 20.42
C LEU A 83 4.00 -18.20 19.45
N ILE A 84 5.33 -18.27 19.61
CA ILE A 84 6.31 -17.56 18.78
C ILE A 84 6.21 -18.04 17.33
N LEU A 85 6.17 -19.36 17.09
CA LEU A 85 6.05 -19.92 15.75
C LEU A 85 4.70 -19.58 15.10
N HIS A 86 3.62 -19.57 15.88
CA HIS A 86 2.31 -19.16 15.38
C HIS A 86 2.31 -17.68 14.95
N ARG A 87 2.84 -16.78 15.80
CA ARG A 87 2.98 -15.34 15.50
C ARG A 87 3.86 -15.10 14.28
N ALA A 88 4.97 -15.83 14.17
CA ALA A 88 5.90 -15.70 13.05
C ALA A 88 5.28 -16.11 11.70
N ASN A 89 4.29 -17.02 11.71
CA ASN A 89 3.57 -17.44 10.50
C ASN A 89 2.69 -16.35 9.88
N GLU A 90 2.39 -15.27 10.62
CA GLU A 90 1.62 -14.13 10.11
C GLU A 90 2.45 -13.21 9.21
N LEU A 91 3.79 -13.33 9.23
CA LEU A 91 4.71 -12.51 8.44
C LEU A 91 5.43 -13.34 7.36
N ASP A 92 5.65 -12.70 6.21
CA ASP A 92 6.55 -13.23 5.19
C ASP A 92 7.98 -13.38 5.74
N TRP A 93 8.59 -14.54 5.54
CA TRP A 93 9.95 -14.84 5.99
C TRP A 93 10.99 -13.81 5.50
N ASP A 94 10.81 -13.31 4.28
CA ASP A 94 11.72 -12.32 3.68
C ASP A 94 11.65 -10.93 4.33
N ARG A 95 10.58 -10.64 5.06
CA ARG A 95 10.39 -9.35 5.76
C ARG A 95 10.96 -9.35 7.18
N LEU A 96 11.35 -10.52 7.69
CA LEU A 96 11.92 -10.64 9.02
C LEU A 96 13.41 -10.25 9.02
N PRO A 97 13.87 -9.47 10.01
CA PRO A 97 15.28 -9.24 10.26
C PRO A 97 16.05 -10.56 10.46
N SER A 98 17.33 -10.61 10.07
CA SER A 98 18.14 -11.83 10.16
C SER A 98 18.22 -12.40 11.57
N ASP A 99 18.35 -11.55 12.59
CA ASP A 99 18.40 -11.96 13.99
C ASP A 99 17.15 -12.73 14.45
N VAL A 100 15.97 -12.32 13.97
CA VAL A 100 14.70 -12.98 14.29
C VAL A 100 14.56 -14.28 13.49
N ARG A 101 15.03 -14.31 12.25
CA ARG A 101 15.01 -15.53 11.43
C ARG A 101 15.88 -16.63 12.03
N ASP A 102 17.11 -16.30 12.41
CA ASP A 102 18.05 -17.24 13.02
C ASP A 102 17.42 -17.85 14.29
N PHE A 103 16.81 -17.02 15.13
CA PHE A 103 16.09 -17.49 16.33
C PHE A 103 14.90 -18.40 16.00
N LEU A 104 14.14 -18.11 14.95
CA LEU A 104 13.00 -18.92 14.54
C LEU A 104 13.44 -20.25 13.90
N GLU A 105 14.58 -20.29 13.22
CA GLU A 105 15.19 -21.53 12.72
C GLU A 105 15.64 -22.41 13.90
N ASP A 106 16.37 -21.84 14.86
CA ASP A 106 16.76 -22.53 16.09
C ASP A 106 15.55 -23.11 16.83
N LEU A 107 14.44 -22.35 16.88
CA LEU A 107 13.18 -22.80 17.46
C LEU A 107 12.47 -23.90 16.66
N LYS A 108 12.69 -24.01 15.35
CA LYS A 108 12.09 -25.08 14.54
C LYS A 108 12.87 -26.39 14.69
N ASP A 109 14.18 -26.29 14.84
CA ASP A 109 15.09 -27.44 14.90
C ASP A 109 15.28 -28.01 16.32
N ALA A 110 14.97 -27.23 17.36
CA ALA A 110 14.96 -27.67 18.77
C ALA A 110 13.82 -28.64 19.13
#